data_AF-A0A0M0J531-F1
#
_entry.id   AF-A0A0M0J531-F1
#
_cell.length_a   1.000
_cell.length_b   1.000
_cell.length_c   1.000
_cell.angle_alpha   90.00
_cell.angle_beta   90.00
_cell.angle_gamma   90.00
#
_symmetry.space_group_name_H-M   'P 1'
#
loop_
_entity.id
_entity.type
_entity.pdbx_description
1 polymer ?
#
loop_
_entity_poly.entity_id
_entity_poly.type
_entity_poly.pdbx_seq_one_letter_code
_entity_poly.pdbx_strand_id
1 'polypeptide(L)'
;MVDHIGVSSKLSGNMRTLHWVTKIGSLKNSLRFYELVFGFRVLRHEEFESGCEATCNGPYGGAWSKTMVGLGNENDNFVFELTYNYGIDSYASGNDVQYFAVAMPEAVPRAQAFGYGVEYAGGMPVIKGPDNFRYKIVEPSAGRAERILAVGLRSTDLAATKQYWCDVLGMTVFPTPAGCDAGHKSSLTVGWAAEQTHLQFIDVGDSAPMDHALASGRIANSCRAVYPFYEAAEASGKGSIMNKPITLPTPGKADVVVTILADPDGYEICFVGDIGFYDLAKPLYDKVNWELRATRGGDGAAPPKPDQKHQAKGLRAVTESSQVSSLAASSATGVVVLDFGAGWCKNCKSILPFVETLATALPDVAFATVDIDEAGELVEAYQITAVPHFVVLKGGAKVDEYVGSKGTDLEAKVRAALAVAL
;
A
#
# COMPACT_ATOMS: atom_id res chain seq x y z
N MET A 1 10.50 -46.37 11.93
CA MET A 1 9.45 -45.36 11.71
C MET A 1 9.79 -44.21 12.63
N VAL A 2 10.33 -43.14 12.07
CA VAL A 2 10.60 -41.90 12.80
C VAL A 2 9.31 -41.08 12.66
N ASP A 3 8.70 -40.74 13.79
CA ASP A 3 7.42 -40.02 13.80
C ASP A 3 7.51 -38.70 13.03
N HIS A 4 6.68 -38.59 12.00
CA HIS A 4 6.36 -37.33 11.31
C HIS A 4 5.49 -36.45 12.22
N ILE A 5 6.04 -35.99 13.34
CA ILE A 5 5.52 -34.79 13.99
C ILE A 5 5.89 -33.64 13.04
N GLY A 6 4.97 -33.30 12.15
CA GLY A 6 5.19 -32.44 11.00
C GLY A 6 5.80 -31.10 11.38
N VAL A 7 6.74 -30.63 10.56
CA VAL A 7 7.37 -29.30 10.61
C VAL A 7 6.34 -28.19 10.86
N SER A 8 5.12 -28.35 10.33
CA SER A 8 3.93 -27.52 10.56
C SER A 8 3.63 -27.18 12.03
N SER A 9 3.77 -28.11 12.99
CA SER A 9 3.43 -27.81 14.39
C SER A 9 4.48 -26.96 15.10
N LYS A 10 5.74 -26.97 14.62
CA LYS A 10 6.85 -26.15 15.16
C LYS A 10 6.87 -24.72 14.60
N LEU A 11 6.22 -24.49 13.46
CA LEU A 11 6.06 -23.19 12.81
C LEU A 11 4.77 -22.45 13.23
N SER A 12 4.04 -22.97 14.23
CA SER A 12 2.70 -22.52 14.67
C SER A 12 2.67 -21.20 15.45
N GLY A 13 3.39 -20.18 14.98
CA GLY A 13 3.23 -18.79 15.42
C GLY A 13 2.22 -18.03 14.54
N ASN A 14 1.77 -16.85 14.99
CA ASN A 14 1.00 -15.92 14.16
C ASN A 14 1.88 -15.37 13.03
N MET A 15 1.99 -16.13 11.95
CA MET A 15 2.74 -15.73 10.76
C MET A 15 2.03 -14.60 10.04
N ARG A 16 2.79 -13.58 9.63
CA ARG A 16 2.25 -12.47 8.84
C ARG A 16 3.16 -12.06 7.72
N THR A 17 2.61 -11.91 6.53
CA THR A 17 3.29 -11.25 5.41
C THR A 17 3.28 -9.74 5.65
N LEU A 18 4.46 -9.14 5.74
CA LEU A 18 4.65 -7.76 6.23
C LEU A 18 4.73 -6.74 5.10
N HIS A 19 5.72 -6.92 4.24
CA HIS A 19 6.03 -5.94 3.21
C HIS A 19 6.90 -6.54 2.11
N TRP A 20 6.86 -5.88 0.95
CA TRP A 20 7.84 -6.07 -0.10
C TRP A 20 8.83 -4.90 -0.12
N VAL A 21 10.12 -5.23 -0.17
CA VAL A 21 11.20 -4.25 -0.33
C VAL A 21 11.36 -3.90 -1.81
N THR A 22 11.25 -2.62 -2.13
CA THR A 22 11.49 -2.07 -3.48
C THR A 22 12.71 -1.14 -3.44
N LYS A 23 13.70 -1.39 -4.29
CA LYS A 23 14.80 -0.46 -4.52
C LYS A 23 14.35 0.62 -5.50
N ILE A 24 14.58 1.87 -5.15
CA ILE A 24 14.06 3.02 -5.88
C ILE A 24 15.15 4.04 -6.19
N GLY A 25 15.10 4.60 -7.39
CA GLY A 25 16.02 5.64 -7.86
C GLY A 25 15.63 7.05 -7.41
N SER A 26 14.38 7.27 -7.00
CA SER A 26 13.92 8.52 -6.41
C SER A 26 12.79 8.28 -5.41
N LEU A 27 13.03 8.67 -4.16
CA LEU A 27 12.03 8.64 -3.10
C LEU A 27 10.91 9.65 -3.40
N LYS A 28 11.25 10.84 -3.87
CA LYS A 28 10.31 11.87 -4.28
C LYS A 28 9.32 11.35 -5.33
N ASN A 29 9.81 10.74 -6.40
CA ASN A 29 8.94 10.23 -7.47
C ASN A 29 8.10 9.04 -7.00
N SER A 30 8.67 8.17 -6.17
CA SER A 30 7.97 7.04 -5.56
C SER A 30 6.85 7.50 -4.64
N LEU A 31 7.13 8.41 -3.71
CA LEU A 31 6.12 8.95 -2.79
C LEU A 31 5.02 9.69 -3.56
N ARG A 32 5.37 10.49 -4.57
CA ARG A 32 4.36 11.13 -5.44
C ARG A 32 3.43 10.10 -6.06
N PHE A 33 3.97 9.01 -6.60
CA PHE A 33 3.18 7.97 -7.22
C PHE A 33 2.26 7.28 -6.20
N TYR A 34 2.81 6.82 -5.09
CA TYR A 34 2.05 6.10 -4.06
C TYR A 34 0.95 6.96 -3.44
N GLU A 35 1.22 8.24 -3.18
CA GLU A 35 0.25 9.20 -2.66
C GLU A 35 -0.85 9.48 -3.70
N LEU A 36 -0.48 9.87 -4.92
CA LEU A 36 -1.45 10.33 -5.92
C LEU A 36 -2.26 9.20 -6.55
N VAL A 37 -1.65 8.03 -6.76
CA VAL A 37 -2.30 6.90 -7.43
C VAL A 37 -3.04 6.04 -6.44
N PHE A 38 -2.44 5.74 -5.29
CA PHE A 38 -2.98 4.79 -4.33
C PHE A 38 -3.45 5.43 -3.02
N GLY A 39 -3.23 6.73 -2.78
CA GLY A 39 -3.57 7.37 -1.50
C GLY A 39 -2.75 6.84 -0.32
N PHE A 40 -1.61 6.21 -0.59
CA PHE A 40 -0.73 5.70 0.46
C PHE A 40 -0.06 6.84 1.21
N ARG A 41 0.31 6.56 2.46
CA ARG A 41 1.02 7.51 3.32
C ARG A 41 2.37 6.97 3.73
N VAL A 42 3.28 7.88 4.05
CA VAL A 42 4.49 7.53 4.79
C VAL A 42 4.09 7.15 6.21
N LEU A 43 4.44 5.92 6.60
CA LEU A 43 4.16 5.36 7.93
C LEU A 43 5.33 5.62 8.87
N ARG A 44 6.54 5.39 8.37
CA ARG A 44 7.81 5.73 9.02
C ARG A 44 8.91 5.94 7.98
N HIS A 45 9.94 6.67 8.40
CA HIS A 45 11.09 7.01 7.58
C HIS A 45 12.36 6.99 8.44
N GLU A 46 13.37 6.26 7.98
CA GLU A 46 14.63 6.04 8.68
C GLU A 46 15.80 6.35 7.75
N GLU A 47 16.81 7.03 8.28
CA GLU A 47 18.04 7.40 7.60
C GLU A 47 19.21 6.65 8.23
N PHE A 48 20.07 6.07 7.40
CA PHE A 48 21.21 5.27 7.81
C PHE A 48 22.49 5.84 7.23
N GLU A 49 23.56 5.88 8.02
CA GLU A 49 24.86 6.44 7.62
C GLU A 49 25.69 5.46 6.78
N SER A 50 25.41 4.16 6.90
CA SER A 50 26.15 3.08 6.22
C SER A 50 25.24 1.92 5.85
N GLY A 51 25.74 1.05 4.97
CA GLY A 51 25.07 -0.17 4.54
C GLY A 51 24.70 -1.09 5.72
N CYS A 52 23.62 -1.86 5.54
CA CYS A 52 23.12 -2.74 6.58
C CYS A 52 23.87 -4.09 6.59
N GLU A 53 24.19 -4.60 7.78
CA GLU A 53 24.86 -5.90 7.96
C GLU A 53 24.08 -7.09 7.38
N ALA A 54 22.74 -7.05 7.47
CA ALA A 54 21.86 -8.05 6.84
C ALA A 54 21.56 -7.73 5.37
N THR A 55 22.34 -6.84 4.74
CA THR A 55 22.19 -6.41 3.34
C THR A 55 20.77 -5.95 3.01
N CYS A 56 20.05 -5.36 3.98
CA CYS A 56 18.68 -4.90 3.80
C CYS A 56 18.54 -3.89 2.65
N ASN A 57 19.60 -3.12 2.38
CA ASN A 57 19.64 -2.16 1.29
C ASN A 57 20.28 -2.72 0.01
N GLY A 58 20.65 -4.01 -0.02
CA GLY A 58 21.45 -4.64 -1.06
C GLY A 58 22.96 -4.61 -0.76
N PRO A 59 23.81 -4.85 -1.77
CA PRO A 59 25.28 -4.95 -1.60
C PRO A 59 25.98 -3.57 -1.47
N TYR A 60 25.27 -2.53 -1.04
CA TYR A 60 25.76 -1.14 -1.06
C TYR A 60 26.19 -0.70 0.34
N GLY A 61 27.44 -0.23 0.48
CA GLY A 61 28.02 0.19 1.76
C GLY A 61 27.74 1.65 2.16
N GLY A 62 27.19 2.46 1.25
CA GLY A 62 26.95 3.88 1.48
C GLY A 62 25.73 4.19 2.36
N ALA A 63 25.50 5.47 2.59
CA ALA A 63 24.28 5.93 3.25
C ALA A 63 23.04 5.53 2.44
N TRP A 64 21.94 5.30 3.14
CA TRP A 64 20.66 4.93 2.54
C TRP A 64 19.50 5.34 3.44
N SER A 65 18.29 5.23 2.91
CA SER A 65 17.06 5.49 3.66
C SER A 65 16.04 4.39 3.40
N LYS A 66 15.21 4.16 4.42
CA LYS A 66 14.08 3.24 4.42
C LYS A 66 12.81 4.04 4.64
N THR A 67 11.83 3.90 3.76
CA THR A 67 10.53 4.57 3.92
C THR A 67 9.41 3.56 3.76
N MET A 68 8.58 3.40 4.78
CA MET A 68 7.44 2.48 4.72
C MET A 68 6.21 3.24 4.22
N VAL A 69 5.53 2.69 3.22
CA VAL A 69 4.32 3.29 2.65
C VAL A 69 3.17 2.30 2.54
N GLY A 70 1.97 2.74 2.89
CA GLY A 70 0.77 1.90 2.82
C GLY A 70 -0.52 2.67 3.13
N LEU A 71 -1.64 1.96 3.12
CA LEU A 71 -2.96 2.53 3.46
C LEU A 71 -3.21 2.63 4.97
N GLY A 72 -2.54 1.79 5.75
CA GLY A 72 -2.72 1.71 7.19
C GLY A 72 -1.44 1.28 7.89
N ASN A 73 -1.52 1.18 9.22
CA ASN A 73 -0.40 0.81 10.07
C ASN A 73 0.20 -0.55 9.66
N GLU A 74 1.53 -0.62 9.66
CA GLU A 74 2.33 -1.82 9.43
C GLU A 74 1.93 -3.02 10.30
N ASN A 75 1.31 -2.80 11.47
CA ASN A 75 0.88 -3.88 12.37
C ASN A 75 -0.18 -4.80 11.76
N ASP A 76 -1.09 -4.23 10.97
CA ASP A 76 -2.29 -4.92 10.47
C ASP A 76 -2.38 -4.93 8.93
N ASN A 77 -1.48 -4.23 8.26
CA ASN A 77 -1.48 -4.07 6.81
C ASN A 77 -0.17 -4.57 6.20
N PHE A 78 -0.27 -5.06 4.98
CA PHE A 78 0.87 -5.18 4.09
C PHE A 78 1.27 -3.81 3.56
N VAL A 79 2.56 -3.54 3.49
CA VAL A 79 3.09 -2.24 3.07
C VAL A 79 4.24 -2.41 2.07
N PHE A 80 4.69 -1.32 1.45
CA PHE A 80 5.93 -1.31 0.68
C PHE A 80 7.05 -0.67 1.49
N GLU A 81 8.21 -1.32 1.49
CA GLU A 81 9.46 -0.75 2.00
C GLU A 81 10.23 -0.13 0.83
N LEU A 82 10.36 1.19 0.82
CA LEU A 82 11.11 1.92 -0.19
C LEU A 82 12.57 2.09 0.26
N THR A 83 13.49 1.42 -0.42
CA THR A 83 14.93 1.51 -0.19
C THR A 83 15.56 2.46 -1.20
N TYR A 84 16.08 3.58 -0.70
CA TYR A 84 16.83 4.54 -1.49
C TYR A 84 18.29 4.57 -1.04
N ASN A 85 19.21 4.19 -1.92
CA ASN A 85 20.66 4.28 -1.67
C ASN A 85 21.18 5.59 -2.26
N TYR A 86 21.86 6.41 -1.45
CA TYR A 86 22.36 7.70 -1.93
C TYR A 86 23.39 7.52 -3.04
N GLY A 87 23.25 8.31 -4.10
CA GLY A 87 24.11 8.23 -5.30
C GLY A 87 23.72 7.14 -6.30
N ILE A 88 22.63 6.39 -6.07
CA ILE A 88 22.08 5.43 -7.02
C ILE A 88 20.70 5.91 -7.46
N ASP A 89 20.58 6.31 -8.72
CA ASP A 89 19.39 6.95 -9.29
C ASP A 89 18.51 6.02 -10.12
N SER A 90 18.93 4.77 -10.31
CA SER A 90 18.23 3.76 -11.08
C SER A 90 18.74 2.36 -10.78
N TYR A 91 17.86 1.37 -10.94
CA TYR A 91 18.18 -0.04 -10.84
C TYR A 91 17.69 -0.75 -12.10
N ALA A 92 18.52 -1.61 -12.68
CA ALA A 92 18.09 -2.46 -13.77
C ALA A 92 17.00 -3.42 -13.27
N SER A 93 15.86 -3.45 -13.95
CA SER A 93 14.74 -4.36 -13.66
C SER A 93 15.01 -5.73 -14.29
N GLY A 94 14.72 -6.77 -13.51
CA GLY A 94 14.78 -8.15 -13.98
C GLY A 94 13.48 -8.58 -14.68
N ASN A 95 13.31 -9.89 -14.82
CA ASN A 95 12.07 -10.52 -15.27
C ASN A 95 11.36 -11.27 -14.13
N ASP A 96 11.74 -11.03 -12.88
CA ASP A 96 11.32 -11.75 -11.68
C ASP A 96 9.95 -11.26 -11.16
N VAL A 97 9.85 -10.01 -10.73
CA VAL A 97 8.59 -9.41 -10.25
C VAL A 97 7.71 -9.07 -11.44
N GLN A 98 6.58 -9.77 -11.57
CA GLN A 98 5.62 -9.56 -12.65
C GLN A 98 4.72 -8.36 -12.39
N TYR A 99 4.20 -8.25 -11.17
CA TYR A 99 3.33 -7.17 -10.74
C TYR A 99 3.02 -7.24 -9.24
N PHE A 100 2.49 -6.15 -8.69
CA PHE A 100 1.73 -6.14 -7.43
C PHE A 100 0.24 -6.10 -7.76
N ALA A 101 -0.56 -7.02 -7.23
CA ALA A 101 -2.01 -7.03 -7.41
C ALA A 101 -2.67 -6.12 -6.37
N VAL A 102 -3.33 -5.05 -6.81
CA VAL A 102 -3.89 -4.02 -5.93
C VAL A 102 -5.39 -3.85 -6.19
N ALA A 103 -6.19 -4.05 -5.16
CA ALA A 103 -7.65 -3.97 -5.19
C ALA A 103 -8.17 -2.53 -5.03
N MET A 104 -7.72 -1.63 -5.91
CA MET A 104 -8.07 -0.20 -5.89
C MET A 104 -8.46 0.25 -7.30
N PRO A 105 -9.67 -0.06 -7.79
CA PRO A 105 -10.10 0.30 -9.14
C PRO A 105 -10.01 1.81 -9.42
N GLU A 106 -10.17 2.65 -8.39
CA GLU A 106 -10.01 4.10 -8.44
C GLU A 106 -8.56 4.56 -8.73
N ALA A 107 -7.56 3.68 -8.59
CA ALA A 107 -6.17 4.00 -8.92
C ALA A 107 -5.95 4.20 -10.42
N VAL A 108 -6.74 3.54 -11.28
CA VAL A 108 -6.63 3.67 -12.74
C VAL A 108 -6.89 5.09 -13.23
N PRO A 109 -8.06 5.72 -12.93
CA PRO A 109 -8.30 7.10 -13.32
C PRO A 109 -7.32 8.09 -12.66
N ARG A 110 -6.85 7.82 -11.43
CA ARG A 110 -5.81 8.63 -10.77
C ARG A 110 -4.48 8.59 -11.54
N ALA A 111 -4.00 7.39 -11.88
CA ALA A 111 -2.78 7.21 -12.65
C ALA A 111 -2.82 7.98 -13.97
N GLN A 112 -3.91 7.85 -14.72
CA GLN A 112 -4.11 8.58 -15.98
C GLN A 112 -4.09 10.11 -15.79
N ALA A 113 -4.78 10.60 -14.75
CA ALA A 113 -4.83 12.03 -14.45
C ALA A 113 -3.46 12.62 -14.11
N PHE A 114 -2.59 11.82 -13.50
CA PHE A 114 -1.23 12.22 -13.11
C PHE A 114 -0.14 11.79 -14.10
N GLY A 115 -0.52 11.31 -15.29
CA GLY A 115 0.40 11.03 -16.39
C GLY A 115 1.14 9.69 -16.28
N TYR A 116 0.72 8.79 -15.39
CA TYR A 116 1.24 7.43 -15.31
C TYR A 116 0.60 6.55 -16.39
N GLY A 117 1.43 5.71 -17.03
CA GLY A 117 0.98 4.80 -18.08
C GLY A 117 0.07 3.71 -17.52
N VAL A 118 -1.04 3.46 -18.20
CA VAL A 118 -1.91 2.31 -17.92
C VAL A 118 -1.98 1.45 -19.17
N GLU A 119 -1.58 0.19 -19.03
CA GLU A 119 -1.72 -0.83 -20.06
C GLU A 119 -2.73 -1.90 -19.63
N TYR A 120 -3.05 -2.83 -20.51
CA TYR A 120 -3.94 -3.95 -20.19
C TYR A 120 -3.23 -5.27 -20.42
N ALA A 121 -3.21 -6.12 -19.40
CA ALA A 121 -2.64 -7.47 -19.46
C ALA A 121 -3.67 -8.48 -18.96
N GLY A 122 -4.02 -9.46 -19.80
CA GLY A 122 -5.08 -10.43 -19.47
C GLY A 122 -6.45 -9.77 -19.24
N GLY A 123 -6.72 -8.62 -19.88
CA GLY A 123 -7.95 -7.85 -19.67
C GLY A 123 -7.96 -6.97 -18.41
N MET A 124 -6.94 -7.06 -17.56
CA MET A 124 -6.83 -6.27 -16.33
C MET A 124 -5.97 -5.01 -16.56
N PRO A 125 -6.33 -3.85 -16.00
CA PRO A 125 -5.50 -2.66 -16.07
C PRO A 125 -4.21 -2.87 -15.25
N VAL A 126 -3.09 -2.44 -15.81
CA VAL A 126 -1.77 -2.47 -15.19
C VAL A 126 -1.17 -1.07 -15.23
N ILE A 127 -0.98 -0.47 -14.07
CA ILE A 127 -0.34 0.84 -13.92
C ILE A 127 1.17 0.64 -13.92
N LYS A 128 1.89 1.41 -14.75
CA LYS A 128 3.36 1.51 -14.71
C LYS A 128 3.77 2.56 -13.69
N GLY A 129 4.31 2.12 -12.58
CA GLY A 129 4.85 3.00 -11.55
C GLY A 129 6.32 3.38 -11.80
N PRO A 130 6.92 4.15 -10.89
CA PRO A 130 8.35 4.43 -10.86
C PRO A 130 9.19 3.14 -10.81
N ASP A 131 10.44 3.25 -11.26
CA ASP A 131 11.42 2.14 -11.23
C ASP A 131 10.96 0.87 -11.98
N ASN A 132 10.03 1.04 -12.92
CA ASN A 132 9.39 0.01 -13.76
C ASN A 132 8.55 -1.03 -13.00
N PHE A 133 8.20 -0.79 -11.74
CA PHE A 133 7.26 -1.66 -11.03
C PHE A 133 5.86 -1.57 -11.67
N ARG A 134 5.18 -2.72 -11.73
CA ARG A 134 3.88 -2.89 -12.38
C ARG A 134 2.82 -3.18 -11.33
N TYR A 135 1.68 -2.51 -11.42
CA TYR A 135 0.58 -2.65 -10.45
C TYR A 135 -0.68 -3.10 -11.19
N LYS A 136 -1.01 -4.39 -11.09
CA LYS A 136 -2.21 -4.97 -11.69
C LYS A 136 -3.41 -4.62 -10.82
N ILE A 137 -4.33 -3.85 -11.36
CA ILE A 137 -5.51 -3.38 -10.62
C ILE A 137 -6.63 -4.40 -10.76
N VAL A 138 -7.14 -4.84 -9.62
CA VAL A 138 -8.17 -5.89 -9.50
C VAL A 138 -9.34 -5.39 -8.67
N GLU A 139 -10.42 -6.16 -8.67
CA GLU A 139 -11.57 -5.86 -7.82
C GLU A 139 -11.31 -6.29 -6.36
N PRO A 140 -11.87 -5.57 -5.37
CA PRO A 140 -11.83 -6.00 -3.97
C PRO A 140 -12.46 -7.38 -3.77
N SER A 141 -11.75 -8.25 -3.04
CA SER A 141 -12.31 -9.53 -2.59
C SER A 141 -13.32 -9.29 -1.45
N ALA A 142 -14.52 -9.88 -1.58
CA ALA A 142 -15.55 -9.77 -0.56
C ALA A 142 -15.03 -10.20 0.82
N GLY A 143 -15.22 -9.36 1.84
CA GLY A 143 -14.80 -9.64 3.22
C GLY A 143 -13.30 -9.48 3.50
N ARG A 144 -12.48 -9.11 2.50
CA ARG A 144 -11.04 -8.86 2.69
C ARG A 144 -10.76 -7.36 2.80
N ALA A 145 -10.20 -6.96 3.95
CA ALA A 145 -9.81 -5.56 4.20
C ALA A 145 -8.54 -5.17 3.44
N GLU A 146 -7.53 -6.06 3.43
CA GLU A 146 -6.27 -5.87 2.72
C GLU A 146 -6.50 -5.56 1.24
N ARG A 147 -5.87 -4.49 0.75
CA ARG A 147 -6.00 -4.01 -0.64
C ARG A 147 -4.82 -4.43 -1.51
N ILE A 148 -3.69 -4.79 -0.94
CA ILE A 148 -2.57 -5.38 -1.70
C ILE A 148 -2.75 -6.89 -1.66
N LEU A 149 -3.33 -7.46 -2.72
CA LEU A 149 -3.82 -8.83 -2.68
C LEU A 149 -2.71 -9.87 -2.82
N ALA A 150 -1.75 -9.60 -3.72
CA ALA A 150 -0.65 -10.51 -3.98
C ALA A 150 0.58 -9.79 -4.56
N VAL A 151 1.76 -10.39 -4.34
CA VAL A 151 2.97 -10.13 -5.13
C VAL A 151 3.09 -11.21 -6.19
N GLY A 152 3.04 -10.83 -7.46
CA GLY A 152 3.19 -11.71 -8.62
C GLY A 152 4.67 -11.89 -8.97
N LEU A 153 5.16 -13.11 -8.87
CA LEU A 153 6.55 -13.51 -9.05
C LEU A 153 6.64 -14.55 -10.16
N ARG A 154 7.65 -14.45 -11.02
CA ARG A 154 7.99 -15.50 -11.99
C ARG A 154 8.48 -16.74 -11.24
N SER A 155 8.15 -17.93 -11.73
CA SER A 155 8.72 -19.19 -11.25
C SER A 155 9.24 -20.00 -12.42
N THR A 156 10.41 -20.61 -12.28
CA THR A 156 10.96 -21.53 -13.29
C THR A 156 10.41 -22.94 -13.14
N ASP A 157 9.97 -23.33 -11.94
CA ASP A 157 9.37 -24.62 -11.64
C ASP A 157 8.37 -24.50 -10.47
N LEU A 158 7.08 -24.45 -10.80
CA LEU A 158 6.01 -24.35 -9.80
C LEU A 158 5.96 -25.53 -8.82
N ALA A 159 6.45 -26.72 -9.20
CA ALA A 159 6.51 -27.86 -8.29
C ALA A 159 7.63 -27.68 -7.25
N ALA A 160 8.81 -27.23 -7.68
CA ALA A 160 9.90 -26.89 -6.77
C ALA A 160 9.54 -25.71 -5.85
N THR A 161 8.90 -24.67 -6.41
CA THR A 161 8.35 -23.55 -5.64
C THR A 161 7.35 -24.03 -4.60
N LYS A 162 6.35 -24.86 -4.97
CA LYS A 162 5.39 -25.41 -4.01
C LYS A 162 6.08 -26.17 -2.89
N GLN A 163 7.04 -27.02 -3.25
CA GLN A 163 7.76 -27.85 -2.29
C GLN A 163 8.55 -26.99 -1.29
N TYR A 164 9.16 -25.90 -1.74
CA TYR A 164 9.89 -25.00 -0.84
C TYR A 164 8.93 -24.17 0.03
N TRP A 165 8.02 -23.43 -0.59
CA TRP A 165 7.16 -22.49 0.14
C TRP A 165 6.12 -23.17 1.02
N CYS A 166 5.57 -24.32 0.61
CA CYS A 166 4.60 -25.07 1.41
C CYS A 166 5.26 -26.10 2.32
N ASP A 167 6.10 -26.99 1.78
CA ASP A 167 6.58 -28.14 2.57
C ASP A 167 7.77 -27.77 3.48
N VAL A 168 8.64 -26.86 3.06
CA VAL A 168 9.79 -26.39 3.85
C VAL A 168 9.38 -25.23 4.76
N LEU A 169 8.77 -24.17 4.20
CA LEU A 169 8.44 -22.96 4.94
C LEU A 169 7.04 -22.99 5.59
N GLY A 170 6.15 -23.90 5.21
CA GLY A 170 4.86 -24.08 5.88
C GLY A 170 3.74 -23.16 5.41
N MET A 171 3.86 -22.47 4.27
CA MET A 171 2.73 -21.71 3.69
C MET A 171 1.63 -22.65 3.18
N THR A 172 0.41 -22.11 3.08
CA THR A 172 -0.74 -22.83 2.53
C THR A 172 -1.07 -22.31 1.13
N VAL A 173 -1.58 -23.20 0.26
CA VAL A 173 -2.06 -22.84 -1.07
C VAL A 173 -3.42 -22.16 -0.97
N PHE A 174 -3.58 -21.03 -1.65
CA PHE A 174 -4.84 -20.28 -1.76
C PHE A 174 -5.29 -20.14 -3.21
N PRO A 175 -6.58 -19.85 -3.46
CA PRO A 175 -7.04 -19.42 -4.77
C PRO A 175 -6.31 -18.15 -5.22
N THR A 176 -5.93 -18.10 -6.49
CA THR A 176 -5.38 -16.89 -7.10
C THR A 176 -6.43 -15.77 -7.15
N PRO A 177 -6.06 -14.51 -6.87
CA PRO A 177 -6.99 -13.39 -6.98
C PRO A 177 -7.63 -13.31 -8.37
N ALA A 178 -8.91 -12.95 -8.43
CA ALA A 178 -9.64 -12.86 -9.70
C ALA A 178 -8.95 -11.89 -10.68
N GLY A 179 -8.77 -12.34 -11.93
CA GLY A 179 -8.06 -11.59 -12.97
C GLY A 179 -6.53 -11.73 -12.95
N CYS A 180 -5.95 -12.34 -11.91
CA CYS A 180 -4.50 -12.51 -11.84
C CYS A 180 -3.96 -13.72 -12.63
N ASP A 181 -4.77 -14.73 -12.94
CA ASP A 181 -4.35 -15.88 -13.78
C ASP A 181 -4.31 -15.56 -15.28
N ALA A 182 -5.01 -14.49 -15.72
CA ALA A 182 -5.20 -14.21 -17.13
C ALA A 182 -3.88 -13.86 -17.84
N GLY A 183 -3.57 -14.58 -18.91
CA GLY A 183 -2.37 -14.37 -19.73
C GLY A 183 -1.13 -15.14 -19.26
N HIS A 184 -1.25 -16.02 -18.26
CA HIS A 184 -0.17 -16.89 -17.80
C HIS A 184 -0.45 -18.35 -18.16
N LYS A 185 0.61 -19.18 -18.23
CA LYS A 185 0.46 -20.62 -18.53
C LYS A 185 -0.13 -21.36 -17.33
N SER A 186 0.36 -21.05 -16.13
CA SER A 186 -0.17 -21.52 -14.85
C SER A 186 0.39 -20.68 -13.70
N SER A 187 -0.25 -20.74 -12.54
CA SER A 187 0.26 -20.13 -11.31
C SER A 187 -0.02 -20.97 -10.07
N LEU A 188 0.72 -20.64 -9.00
CA LEU A 188 0.56 -21.14 -7.65
C LEU A 188 0.48 -19.95 -6.70
N THR A 189 -0.62 -19.81 -5.96
CA THR A 189 -0.74 -18.79 -4.92
C THR A 189 -0.57 -19.41 -3.55
N VAL A 190 0.32 -18.85 -2.74
CA VAL A 190 0.62 -19.30 -1.37
C VAL A 190 0.61 -18.13 -0.39
N GLY A 191 0.32 -18.42 0.88
CA GLY A 191 0.36 -17.43 1.95
C GLY A 191 0.17 -18.04 3.33
N TRP A 192 0.11 -17.19 4.35
CA TRP A 192 -0.09 -17.60 5.74
C TRP A 192 -1.56 -17.68 6.15
N ALA A 193 -2.39 -16.78 5.65
CA ALA A 193 -3.83 -16.72 5.96
C ALA A 193 -4.62 -16.09 4.80
N ALA A 194 -5.94 -16.32 4.76
CA ALA A 194 -6.79 -15.94 3.62
C ALA A 194 -6.93 -14.42 3.45
N GLU A 195 -6.88 -13.68 4.55
CA GLU A 195 -7.06 -12.24 4.63
C GLU A 195 -5.76 -11.45 4.33
N GLN A 196 -4.60 -12.09 4.44
CA GLN A 196 -3.29 -11.47 4.22
C GLN A 196 -2.89 -11.44 2.75
N THR A 197 -1.95 -10.56 2.39
CA THR A 197 -1.26 -10.56 1.09
C THR A 197 -0.60 -11.90 0.80
N HIS A 198 -0.78 -12.41 -0.42
CA HIS A 198 -0.23 -13.69 -0.86
C HIS A 198 0.98 -13.51 -1.79
N LEU A 199 1.70 -14.59 -2.05
CA LEU A 199 2.67 -14.68 -3.14
C LEU A 199 2.06 -15.52 -4.26
N GLN A 200 1.99 -14.97 -5.46
CA GLN A 200 1.58 -15.71 -6.65
C GLN A 200 2.81 -15.98 -7.50
N PHE A 201 3.20 -17.25 -7.57
CA PHE A 201 4.26 -17.72 -8.45
C PHE A 201 3.67 -18.11 -9.81
N ILE A 202 4.32 -17.67 -10.88
CA ILE A 202 3.76 -17.64 -12.23
C ILE A 202 4.72 -18.34 -13.19
N ASP A 203 4.24 -19.41 -13.83
CA ASP A 203 4.84 -19.91 -15.07
C ASP A 203 4.35 -19.00 -16.20
N VAL A 204 5.24 -18.10 -16.65
CA VAL A 204 4.93 -17.14 -17.71
C VAL A 204 4.89 -17.79 -19.10
N GLY A 205 5.29 -19.06 -19.22
CA GLY A 205 5.20 -19.83 -20.46
C GLY A 205 6.31 -19.55 -21.47
N ASP A 206 7.35 -18.81 -21.09
CA ASP A 206 8.52 -18.55 -21.92
C ASP A 206 9.75 -19.35 -21.45
N SER A 207 10.82 -19.37 -22.25
CA SER A 207 12.06 -20.11 -21.97
C SER A 207 13.21 -19.24 -21.45
N ALA A 208 12.95 -17.98 -21.11
CA ALA A 208 13.96 -17.08 -20.56
C ALA A 208 14.40 -17.57 -19.17
N PRO A 209 15.71 -17.52 -18.86
CA PRO A 209 16.18 -17.80 -17.51
C PRO A 209 15.64 -16.75 -16.53
N MET A 210 15.61 -17.10 -15.23
CA MET A 210 15.33 -16.14 -14.17
C MET A 210 16.40 -15.04 -14.16
N ASP A 211 15.98 -13.79 -14.16
CA ASP A 211 16.83 -12.62 -14.03
C ASP A 211 16.25 -11.70 -12.96
N HIS A 212 16.96 -11.56 -11.84
CA HIS A 212 16.63 -10.65 -10.75
C HIS A 212 17.16 -9.23 -10.98
N ALA A 213 18.17 -9.07 -11.84
CA ALA A 213 18.91 -7.84 -12.05
C ALA A 213 19.25 -7.11 -10.73
N LEU A 214 19.14 -5.77 -10.69
CA LEU A 214 19.50 -4.96 -9.52
C LEU A 214 18.29 -4.48 -8.71
N ALA A 215 17.12 -4.38 -9.35
CA ALA A 215 15.87 -3.93 -8.73
C ALA A 215 15.16 -5.02 -7.91
N SER A 216 15.68 -6.26 -7.92
CA SER A 216 15.13 -7.36 -7.14
C SER A 216 14.92 -6.96 -5.68
N GLY A 217 13.73 -7.32 -5.21
CA GLY A 217 13.22 -7.01 -3.89
C GLY A 217 13.36 -8.18 -2.92
N ARG A 218 12.70 -8.03 -1.77
CA ARG A 218 12.69 -9.03 -0.70
C ARG A 218 11.31 -9.05 -0.07
N ILE A 219 10.76 -10.23 0.18
CA ILE A 219 9.53 -10.38 0.97
C ILE A 219 9.89 -10.52 2.44
N ALA A 220 9.22 -9.79 3.32
CA ALA A 220 9.38 -9.92 4.77
C ALA A 220 8.16 -10.57 5.41
N ASN A 221 8.41 -11.47 6.37
CA ASN A 221 7.40 -12.17 7.15
C ASN A 221 7.72 -12.08 8.64
N SER A 222 6.75 -11.75 9.48
CA SER A 222 6.92 -11.88 10.92
C SER A 222 6.68 -13.31 11.36
N CYS A 223 7.41 -13.70 12.39
CA CYS A 223 7.30 -14.99 13.04
C CYS A 223 7.65 -14.86 14.52
N ARG A 224 7.19 -15.81 15.34
CA ARG A 224 7.55 -15.82 16.76
C ARG A 224 9.04 -16.07 16.99
N ALA A 225 9.68 -16.85 16.13
CA ALA A 225 11.10 -17.16 16.19
C ALA A 225 11.62 -17.49 14.79
N VAL A 226 12.80 -16.96 14.46
CA VAL A 226 13.41 -17.11 13.12
C VAL A 226 14.15 -18.43 12.92
N TYR A 227 14.67 -19.03 14.01
CA TYR A 227 15.49 -20.25 13.94
C TYR A 227 14.79 -21.44 13.27
N PRO A 228 13.51 -21.74 13.56
CA PRO A 228 12.82 -22.84 12.89
C PRO A 228 12.79 -22.73 11.35
N PHE A 229 12.67 -21.52 10.81
CA PHE A 229 12.68 -21.29 9.36
C PHE A 229 14.08 -21.46 8.77
N TYR A 230 15.10 -20.92 9.45
CA TYR A 230 16.49 -21.13 9.08
C TYR A 230 16.86 -22.63 9.08
N GLU A 231 16.55 -23.36 10.15
CA GLU A 231 16.84 -24.79 10.30
C GLU A 231 16.10 -25.63 9.26
N ALA A 232 14.83 -25.31 8.98
CA ALA A 232 14.06 -26.01 7.94
C ALA A 232 14.65 -25.79 6.55
N ALA A 233 15.01 -24.54 6.20
CA ALA A 233 15.64 -24.22 4.94
C ALA A 233 17.01 -24.91 4.80
N GLU A 234 17.85 -24.84 5.83
CA GLU A 234 19.17 -25.49 5.86
C GLU A 234 19.05 -27.01 5.70
N ALA A 235 18.16 -27.66 6.46
CA ALA A 235 17.94 -29.10 6.39
C ALA A 235 17.35 -29.55 5.04
N SER A 236 16.61 -28.69 4.35
CA SER A 236 16.01 -29.03 3.06
C SER A 236 17.04 -29.14 1.92
N GLY A 237 18.18 -28.45 2.04
CA GLY A 237 19.18 -28.33 0.98
C GLY A 237 18.68 -27.60 -0.27
N LYS A 238 17.55 -26.86 -0.18
CA LYS A 238 16.94 -26.12 -1.28
C LYS A 238 17.07 -24.63 -1.06
N GLY A 239 17.26 -23.89 -2.15
CA GLY A 239 17.54 -22.46 -2.07
C GLY A 239 18.90 -22.18 -1.40
N SER A 240 19.03 -21.04 -0.75
CA SER A 240 20.26 -20.66 -0.05
C SER A 240 20.00 -19.95 1.28
N ILE A 241 21.00 -19.97 2.16
CA ILE A 241 21.01 -19.18 3.39
C ILE A 241 21.87 -17.95 3.13
N MET A 242 21.23 -16.78 3.05
CA MET A 242 21.92 -15.51 2.82
C MET A 242 22.48 -14.96 4.14
N ASN A 243 21.68 -15.01 5.20
CA ASN A 243 22.09 -14.64 6.55
C ASN A 243 21.48 -15.63 7.56
N LYS A 244 22.35 -16.26 8.35
CA LYS A 244 21.95 -16.96 9.57
C LYS A 244 21.23 -16.01 10.53
N PRO A 245 20.44 -16.51 11.48
CA PRO A 245 19.81 -15.68 12.51
C PRO A 245 20.79 -14.66 13.12
N ILE A 246 20.47 -13.37 12.98
CA ILE A 246 21.28 -12.24 13.40
C ILE A 246 20.41 -11.19 14.09
N THR A 247 20.92 -10.57 15.15
CA THR A 247 20.28 -9.44 15.81
C THR A 247 20.72 -8.14 15.17
N LEU A 248 19.78 -7.36 14.69
CA LEU A 248 20.02 -6.04 14.11
C LEU A 248 19.58 -4.96 15.10
N PRO A 249 20.52 -4.12 15.57
CA PRO A 249 20.16 -2.97 16.37
C PRO A 249 19.48 -1.92 15.49
N THR A 250 18.43 -1.29 16.01
CA THR A 250 17.81 -0.13 15.36
C THR A 250 17.96 1.10 16.25
N PRO A 251 18.64 2.18 15.80
CA PRO A 251 18.84 3.37 16.61
C PRO A 251 17.53 3.92 17.18
N GLY A 252 17.42 3.95 18.52
CA GLY A 252 16.25 4.47 19.22
C GLY A 252 15.00 3.58 19.20
N LYS A 253 15.09 2.32 18.73
CA LYS A 253 13.98 1.36 18.67
C LYS A 253 14.43 -0.03 19.15
N ALA A 254 13.50 -0.98 19.33
CA ALA A 254 13.87 -2.36 19.69
C ALA A 254 14.75 -3.05 18.65
N ASP A 255 15.65 -3.89 19.13
CA ASP A 255 16.42 -4.79 18.30
C ASP A 255 15.50 -5.83 17.65
N VAL A 256 15.80 -6.20 16.41
CA VAL A 256 15.08 -7.23 15.67
C VAL A 256 16.01 -8.40 15.36
N VAL A 257 15.52 -9.62 15.57
CA VAL A 257 16.24 -10.82 15.13
C VAL A 257 15.69 -11.22 13.77
N VAL A 258 16.56 -11.37 12.79
CA VAL A 258 16.20 -11.74 11.41
C VAL A 258 17.02 -12.93 10.90
N THR A 259 16.46 -13.67 9.94
CA THR A 259 17.24 -14.54 9.04
C THR A 259 16.82 -14.23 7.60
N ILE A 260 17.80 -14.24 6.70
CA ILE A 260 17.57 -14.00 5.27
C ILE A 260 17.86 -15.29 4.51
N LEU A 261 16.88 -15.74 3.75
CA LEU A 261 16.93 -16.93 2.91
C LEU A 261 16.78 -16.52 1.44
N ALA A 262 17.13 -17.41 0.52
CA ALA A 262 16.67 -17.33 -0.86
C ALA A 262 15.96 -18.64 -1.24
N ASP A 263 14.87 -18.52 -2.00
CA ASP A 263 14.14 -19.69 -2.52
C ASP A 263 14.89 -20.35 -3.71
N PRO A 264 14.38 -21.44 -4.29
CA PRO A 264 15.03 -22.12 -5.42
C PRO A 264 15.20 -21.26 -6.67
N ASP A 265 14.35 -20.25 -6.86
CA ASP A 265 14.44 -19.30 -7.98
C ASP A 265 15.37 -18.12 -7.65
N GLY A 266 15.70 -17.90 -6.38
CA GLY A 266 16.62 -16.86 -5.91
C GLY A 266 15.93 -15.67 -5.22
N TYR A 267 14.62 -15.75 -4.97
CA TYR A 267 13.91 -14.67 -4.26
C TYR A 267 14.35 -14.57 -2.81
N GLU A 268 14.75 -13.39 -2.37
CA GLU A 268 15.13 -13.15 -0.99
C GLU A 268 13.90 -13.10 -0.05
N ILE A 269 14.05 -13.74 1.11
CA ILE A 269 13.01 -13.88 2.13
C ILE A 269 13.59 -13.44 3.46
N CYS A 270 12.98 -12.44 4.10
CA CYS A 270 13.25 -12.07 5.48
C CYS A 270 12.22 -12.73 6.41
N PHE A 271 12.67 -13.49 7.40
CA PHE A 271 11.88 -13.77 8.59
C PHE A 271 12.38 -12.91 9.72
N VAL A 272 11.47 -12.20 10.39
CA VAL A 272 11.76 -11.31 11.52
C VAL A 272 10.96 -11.73 12.75
N GLY A 273 11.59 -11.64 13.93
CA GLY A 273 10.92 -11.85 15.22
C GLY A 273 9.81 -10.82 15.46
N ASP A 274 8.60 -11.29 15.74
CA ASP A 274 7.39 -10.47 15.88
C ASP A 274 7.46 -9.43 17.00
N ILE A 275 8.01 -9.78 18.17
CA ILE A 275 8.15 -8.86 19.31
C ILE A 275 8.94 -7.62 18.93
N GLY A 276 10.13 -7.79 18.34
CA GLY A 276 10.98 -6.67 17.93
C GLY A 276 10.33 -5.88 16.79
N PHE A 277 9.72 -6.57 15.82
CA PHE A 277 9.04 -5.93 14.70
C PHE A 277 7.88 -5.03 15.16
N TYR A 278 6.99 -5.49 16.03
CA TYR A 278 5.81 -4.72 16.44
C TYR A 278 6.17 -3.53 17.36
N ASP A 279 7.32 -3.55 18.03
CA ASP A 279 7.85 -2.37 18.69
C ASP A 279 8.44 -1.36 17.68
N LEU A 280 9.19 -1.86 16.70
CA LEU A 280 9.76 -1.07 15.60
C LEU A 280 8.70 -0.37 14.73
N ALA A 281 7.59 -1.08 14.46
CA ALA A 281 6.53 -0.69 13.53
C ALA A 281 5.46 0.23 14.14
N LYS A 282 5.67 0.71 15.38
CA LYS A 282 4.76 1.69 15.99
C LYS A 282 4.70 2.95 15.11
N PRO A 283 3.51 3.44 14.74
CA PRO A 283 3.37 4.56 13.83
C PRO A 283 3.85 5.84 14.52
N LEU A 284 5.02 6.31 14.09
CA LEU A 284 5.55 7.61 14.48
C LEU A 284 5.09 8.71 13.52
N TYR A 285 4.56 8.34 12.33
CA TYR A 285 4.27 9.24 11.21
C TYR A 285 5.47 10.15 10.91
N ASP A 286 6.65 9.53 10.85
CA ASP A 286 7.90 10.25 10.65
C ASP A 286 7.87 11.04 9.35
N LYS A 287 8.31 12.30 9.42
CA LYS A 287 8.43 13.16 8.25
C LYS A 287 9.78 12.95 7.60
N VAL A 288 9.77 12.76 6.29
CA VAL A 288 11.00 12.72 5.49
C VAL A 288 11.75 14.04 5.66
N ASN A 289 13.03 13.97 6.07
CA ASN A 289 13.88 15.15 6.22
C ASN A 289 14.51 15.53 4.87
N TRP A 290 13.76 16.29 4.07
CA TRP A 290 14.18 16.70 2.73
C TRP A 290 15.45 17.55 2.70
N GLU A 291 15.71 18.34 3.76
CA GLU A 291 16.93 19.14 3.87
C GLU A 291 18.17 18.24 4.05
N LEU A 292 18.12 17.26 4.96
CA LEU A 292 19.19 16.28 5.14
C LEU A 292 19.42 15.46 3.86
N ARG A 293 18.35 15.05 3.19
CA ARG A 293 18.46 14.34 1.91
C ARG A 293 19.19 15.20 0.87
N ALA A 294 18.87 16.48 0.78
CA ALA A 294 19.52 17.41 -0.13
C ALA A 294 21.03 17.53 0.16
N THR A 295 21.44 17.61 1.44
CA THR A 295 22.87 17.68 1.79
C THR A 295 23.63 16.41 1.46
N ARG A 296 22.95 15.26 1.39
CA ARG A 296 23.50 13.96 1.00
C ARG A 296 23.43 13.67 -0.51
N GLY A 297 22.98 14.63 -1.33
CA GLY A 297 22.85 14.45 -2.78
C GLY A 297 21.63 13.61 -3.20
N GLY A 298 20.65 13.44 -2.32
CA GLY A 298 19.36 12.86 -2.65
C GLY A 298 18.47 13.84 -3.44
N ASP A 299 17.25 13.41 -3.76
CA ASP A 299 16.20 14.24 -4.34
C ASP A 299 15.76 15.34 -3.35
N GLY A 300 16.52 16.43 -3.31
CA GLY A 300 16.52 17.47 -2.27
C GLY A 300 15.30 18.39 -2.15
N ALA A 301 14.11 17.92 -2.50
CA ALA A 301 12.85 18.62 -2.23
C ALA A 301 11.68 17.63 -2.17
N ALA A 302 10.70 17.92 -1.31
CA ALA A 302 9.46 17.16 -1.23
C ALA A 302 8.76 17.02 -2.60
N PRO A 303 7.96 15.95 -2.81
CA PRO A 303 7.07 15.86 -3.94
C PRO A 303 6.23 17.13 -4.05
N PRO A 304 6.10 17.73 -5.25
CA PRO A 304 5.14 18.81 -5.40
C PRO A 304 3.75 18.25 -5.07
N LYS A 305 2.93 19.01 -4.34
CA LYS A 305 1.53 18.68 -4.17
C LYS A 305 0.79 18.84 -5.51
N PRO A 306 -0.32 18.11 -5.75
CA PRO A 306 -1.06 18.27 -6.98
C PRO A 306 -1.60 19.71 -7.13
N ASP A 307 -1.44 20.26 -8.33
CA ASP A 307 -1.74 21.67 -8.64
C ASP A 307 -3.25 21.98 -8.64
N GLN A 308 -4.10 20.94 -8.61
CA GLN A 308 -5.55 21.04 -8.66
C GLN A 308 -6.16 20.47 -7.38
N LYS A 309 -6.74 21.35 -6.57
CA LYS A 309 -7.53 20.98 -5.38
C LYS A 309 -9.01 20.80 -5.73
N HIS A 310 -9.71 19.98 -4.97
CA HIS A 310 -11.17 19.94 -4.98
C HIS A 310 -11.75 21.17 -4.27
N GLN A 311 -12.28 22.08 -5.07
CA GLN A 311 -12.82 23.34 -4.55
C GLN A 311 -14.01 23.80 -5.40
N ALA A 312 -15.14 24.03 -4.74
CA ALA A 312 -16.30 24.69 -5.33
C ALA A 312 -16.24 26.19 -5.06
N LYS A 313 -16.75 27.00 -5.98
CA LYS A 313 -16.81 28.45 -5.82
C LYS A 313 -17.75 28.82 -4.67
N GLY A 314 -17.24 29.62 -3.72
CA GLY A 314 -18.03 30.12 -2.59
C GLY A 314 -18.22 29.14 -1.43
N LEU A 315 -17.73 27.90 -1.54
CA LEU A 315 -17.73 26.94 -0.44
C LEU A 315 -16.40 26.99 0.32
N ARG A 316 -16.45 26.69 1.61
CA ARG A 316 -15.25 26.60 2.45
C ARG A 316 -14.56 25.24 2.24
N ALA A 317 -13.23 25.24 2.12
CA ALA A 317 -12.44 24.02 2.24
C ALA A 317 -12.29 23.62 3.70
N VAL A 318 -12.45 22.33 4.01
CA VAL A 318 -12.17 21.77 5.34
C VAL A 318 -11.27 20.53 5.23
N THR A 319 -10.34 20.39 6.18
CA THR A 319 -9.33 19.33 6.18
C THR A 319 -9.26 18.53 7.48
N GLU A 320 -9.96 18.96 8.54
CA GLU A 320 -9.89 18.39 9.90
C GLU A 320 -11.24 18.48 10.64
N SER A 321 -11.45 17.61 11.63
CA SER A 321 -12.72 17.46 12.34
C SER A 321 -13.17 18.71 13.13
N SER A 322 -12.21 19.50 13.60
CA SER A 322 -12.47 20.77 14.31
C SER A 322 -13.17 21.79 13.40
N GLN A 323 -12.80 21.85 12.13
CA GLN A 323 -13.38 22.77 11.14
C GLN A 323 -14.80 22.34 10.78
N VAL A 324 -15.05 21.02 10.68
CA VAL A 324 -16.40 20.47 10.49
C VAL A 324 -17.29 20.83 11.67
N SER A 325 -16.80 20.65 12.90
CA SER A 325 -17.51 21.02 14.13
C SER A 325 -17.84 22.51 14.18
N SER A 326 -16.88 23.37 13.83
CA SER A 326 -17.08 24.83 13.75
C SER A 326 -18.14 25.19 12.70
N LEU A 327 -18.14 24.51 11.56
CA LEU A 327 -19.10 24.73 10.48
C LEU A 327 -20.52 24.31 10.90
N ALA A 328 -20.65 23.18 11.60
CA ALA A 328 -21.91 22.71 12.17
C ALA A 328 -22.45 23.67 13.23
N ALA A 329 -21.60 24.19 14.11
CA ALA A 329 -21.98 25.18 15.12
C ALA A 329 -22.42 26.52 14.52
N SER A 330 -21.89 26.92 13.35
CA SER A 330 -22.29 28.13 12.65
C SER A 330 -23.50 27.98 11.73
N SER A 331 -23.94 26.75 11.47
CA SER A 331 -25.11 26.48 10.62
C SER A 331 -26.41 26.83 11.35
N ALA A 332 -27.23 27.69 10.74
CA ALA A 332 -28.51 28.12 11.33
C ALA A 332 -29.48 26.95 11.57
N THR A 333 -29.36 25.90 10.76
CA THR A 333 -30.18 24.68 10.86
C THR A 333 -29.47 23.52 11.56
N GLY A 334 -28.17 23.68 11.87
CA GLY A 334 -27.31 22.58 12.29
C GLY A 334 -27.01 21.55 11.20
N VAL A 335 -27.50 21.74 9.96
CA VAL A 335 -27.24 20.86 8.82
C VAL A 335 -25.96 21.30 8.11
N VAL A 336 -25.10 20.32 7.79
CA VAL A 336 -23.85 20.51 7.05
C VAL A 336 -23.76 19.48 5.93
N VAL A 337 -23.32 19.89 4.76
CA VAL A 337 -23.00 19.00 3.63
C VAL A 337 -21.51 19.07 3.36
N LEU A 338 -20.83 17.93 3.48
CA LEU A 338 -19.43 17.76 3.15
C LEU A 338 -19.33 17.12 1.76
N ASP A 339 -18.76 17.83 0.79
CA ASP A 339 -18.47 17.37 -0.57
C ASP A 339 -17.03 16.84 -0.64
N PHE A 340 -16.88 15.51 -0.49
CA PHE A 340 -15.62 14.82 -0.68
C PHE A 340 -15.35 14.61 -2.16
N GLY A 341 -14.23 15.17 -2.62
CA GLY A 341 -13.81 15.07 -4.00
C GLY A 341 -12.32 15.25 -4.16
N ALA A 342 -11.87 15.27 -5.40
CA ALA A 342 -10.47 15.46 -5.74
C ALA A 342 -10.31 16.31 -7.00
N GLY A 343 -9.23 17.06 -7.11
CA GLY A 343 -8.95 17.87 -8.29
C GLY A 343 -8.67 17.05 -9.55
N TRP A 344 -8.34 15.77 -9.44
CA TRP A 344 -8.20 14.86 -10.59
C TRP A 344 -9.54 14.21 -11.02
N CYS A 345 -10.58 14.28 -10.19
CA CYS A 345 -11.83 13.57 -10.40
C CYS A 345 -12.77 14.32 -11.36
N LYS A 346 -12.93 13.81 -12.60
CA LYS A 346 -13.83 14.40 -13.61
C LYS A 346 -15.29 14.47 -13.13
N ASN A 347 -15.77 13.42 -12.48
CA ASN A 347 -17.15 13.39 -11.96
C ASN A 347 -17.37 14.42 -10.84
N CYS A 348 -16.36 14.63 -9.99
CA CYS A 348 -16.37 15.67 -8.96
C CYS A 348 -16.47 17.05 -9.61
N LYS A 349 -15.61 17.35 -10.59
CA LYS A 349 -15.70 18.60 -11.37
C LYS A 349 -17.06 18.81 -12.02
N SER A 350 -17.69 17.74 -12.51
CA SER A 350 -18.98 17.83 -13.20
C SER A 350 -20.16 18.19 -12.29
N ILE A 351 -20.11 17.81 -11.00
CA ILE A 351 -21.19 18.09 -10.05
C ILE A 351 -21.02 19.44 -9.33
N LEU A 352 -19.81 20.03 -9.31
CA LEU A 352 -19.53 21.32 -8.65
C LEU A 352 -20.55 22.43 -8.98
N PRO A 353 -20.94 22.70 -10.25
CA PRO A 353 -21.91 23.76 -10.54
C PRO A 353 -23.29 23.53 -9.90
N PHE A 354 -23.69 22.27 -9.76
CA PHE A 354 -24.93 21.90 -9.06
C PHE A 354 -24.80 22.15 -7.56
N VAL A 355 -23.67 21.75 -6.95
CA VAL A 355 -23.40 21.98 -5.52
C VAL A 355 -23.39 23.48 -5.20
N GLU A 356 -22.74 24.30 -6.04
CA GLU A 356 -22.71 25.76 -5.90
C GLU A 356 -24.12 26.37 -5.99
N THR A 357 -24.93 25.88 -6.92
CA THR A 357 -26.34 26.31 -7.08
C THR A 357 -27.17 25.94 -5.86
N LEU A 358 -27.01 24.72 -5.34
CA LEU A 358 -27.74 24.22 -4.19
C LEU A 358 -27.35 24.98 -2.91
N ALA A 359 -26.06 25.25 -2.70
CA ALA A 359 -25.57 26.05 -1.59
C ALA A 359 -26.13 27.49 -1.61
N THR A 360 -26.27 28.07 -2.80
CA THR A 360 -26.90 29.38 -2.98
C THR A 360 -28.40 29.33 -2.68
N ALA A 361 -29.08 28.24 -3.05
CA ALA A 361 -30.52 28.06 -2.83
C ALA A 361 -30.89 27.74 -1.37
N LEU A 362 -29.93 27.26 -0.57
CA LEU A 362 -30.12 26.84 0.82
C LEU A 362 -29.13 27.58 1.75
N PRO A 363 -29.29 28.90 1.97
CA PRO A 363 -28.34 29.71 2.73
C PRO A 363 -28.23 29.30 4.21
N ASP A 364 -29.25 28.63 4.76
CA ASP A 364 -29.26 28.15 6.15
C ASP A 364 -28.58 26.78 6.34
N VAL A 365 -28.11 26.17 5.26
CA VAL A 365 -27.32 24.93 5.27
C VAL A 365 -25.87 25.28 4.97
N ALA A 366 -24.94 24.76 5.76
CA ALA A 366 -23.53 24.96 5.51
C ALA A 366 -22.99 23.91 4.52
N PHE A 367 -22.30 24.36 3.48
CA PHE A 367 -21.62 23.49 2.51
C PHE A 367 -20.11 23.67 2.60
N ALA A 368 -19.36 22.57 2.54
CA ALA A 368 -17.91 22.59 2.50
C ALA A 368 -17.36 21.53 1.54
N THR A 369 -16.24 21.84 0.90
CA THR A 369 -15.46 20.87 0.14
C THR A 369 -14.40 20.22 1.01
N VAL A 370 -14.18 18.94 0.77
CA VAL A 370 -13.16 18.12 1.42
C VAL A 370 -12.31 17.49 0.34
N ASP A 371 -11.06 17.96 0.20
CA ASP A 371 -10.13 17.34 -0.74
C ASP A 371 -9.58 16.06 -0.12
N ILE A 372 -9.87 14.91 -0.74
CA ILE A 372 -9.46 13.61 -0.21
C ILE A 372 -7.95 13.41 -0.22
N ASP A 373 -7.21 14.18 -1.03
CA ASP A 373 -5.75 14.15 -1.07
C ASP A 373 -5.13 14.99 0.07
N GLU A 374 -5.90 15.88 0.72
CA GLU A 374 -5.41 16.73 1.82
C GLU A 374 -6.05 16.41 3.18
N ALA A 375 -7.28 15.89 3.20
CA ALA A 375 -8.11 15.73 4.39
C ALA A 375 -8.14 14.28 4.88
N GLY A 376 -6.96 13.68 4.99
CA GLY A 376 -6.82 12.25 5.25
C GLY A 376 -7.49 11.73 6.52
N GLU A 377 -7.56 12.53 7.59
CA GLU A 377 -8.29 12.21 8.82
C GLU A 377 -9.80 12.09 8.56
N LEU A 378 -10.35 13.01 7.76
CA LEU A 378 -11.78 13.03 7.44
C LEU A 378 -12.16 11.87 6.53
N VAL A 379 -11.32 11.51 5.56
CA VAL A 379 -11.53 10.35 4.67
C VAL A 379 -11.70 9.07 5.50
N GLU A 380 -10.86 8.87 6.50
CA GLU A 380 -10.93 7.73 7.40
C GLU A 380 -12.17 7.81 8.31
N ALA A 381 -12.40 8.94 8.97
CA ALA A 381 -13.51 9.15 9.90
C ALA A 381 -14.88 8.91 9.25
N TYR A 382 -15.04 9.28 7.97
CA TYR A 382 -16.29 9.11 7.22
C TYR A 382 -16.29 7.88 6.30
N GLN A 383 -15.24 7.06 6.32
CA GLN A 383 -15.09 5.82 5.53
C GLN A 383 -15.28 6.05 4.02
N ILE A 384 -14.69 7.13 3.50
CA ILE A 384 -14.82 7.51 2.10
C ILE A 384 -14.01 6.54 1.23
N THR A 385 -14.70 5.85 0.32
CA THR A 385 -14.11 4.82 -0.57
C THR A 385 -14.23 5.17 -2.05
N ALA A 386 -15.02 6.17 -2.40
CA ALA A 386 -15.21 6.66 -3.75
C ALA A 386 -15.48 8.16 -3.73
N VAL A 387 -15.26 8.84 -4.87
CA VAL A 387 -15.60 10.25 -5.05
C VAL A 387 -16.28 10.48 -6.41
N PRO A 388 -17.20 11.45 -6.55
CA PRO A 388 -17.67 12.37 -5.51
C PRO A 388 -18.58 11.68 -4.47
N HIS A 389 -18.38 12.02 -3.19
CA HIS A 389 -19.13 11.49 -2.06
C HIS A 389 -19.56 12.65 -1.18
N PHE A 390 -20.84 12.73 -0.88
CA PHE A 390 -21.43 13.75 -0.05
C PHE A 390 -21.88 13.15 1.27
N VAL A 391 -21.43 13.72 2.37
CA VAL A 391 -21.91 13.36 3.72
C VAL A 391 -22.82 14.47 4.23
N VAL A 392 -24.02 14.11 4.67
CA VAL A 392 -24.99 15.03 5.26
C VAL A 392 -24.98 14.85 6.77
N LEU A 393 -24.64 15.92 7.48
CA LEU A 393 -24.63 15.98 8.94
C LEU A 393 -25.81 16.79 9.46
N LYS A 394 -26.31 16.42 10.65
CA LYS A 394 -27.22 17.25 11.45
C LYS A 394 -26.79 17.22 12.90
N GLY A 395 -26.57 18.40 13.49
CA GLY A 395 -26.09 18.52 14.87
C GLY A 395 -24.72 17.83 15.09
N GLY A 396 -23.91 17.75 14.02
CA GLY A 396 -22.61 17.06 14.03
C GLY A 396 -22.65 15.54 13.78
N ALA A 397 -23.84 14.92 13.74
CA ALA A 397 -23.97 13.49 13.44
C ALA A 397 -24.27 13.25 11.95
N LYS A 398 -23.66 12.22 11.36
CA LYS A 398 -23.99 11.76 10.00
C LYS A 398 -25.42 11.22 9.97
N VAL A 399 -26.29 11.85 9.18
CA VAL A 399 -27.71 11.46 9.03
C VAL A 399 -28.00 10.84 7.66
N ASP A 400 -27.21 11.18 6.64
CA ASP A 400 -27.33 10.58 5.31
C ASP A 400 -26.04 10.75 4.50
N GLU A 401 -25.96 10.08 3.35
CA GLU A 401 -24.89 10.24 2.37
C GLU A 401 -25.35 10.00 0.93
N TYR A 402 -24.57 10.49 -0.03
CA TYR A 402 -24.78 10.29 -1.46
C TYR A 402 -23.45 10.08 -2.18
N VAL A 403 -23.35 9.06 -3.02
CA VAL A 403 -22.18 8.82 -3.87
C VAL A 403 -22.62 8.95 -5.33
N GLY A 404 -22.00 9.86 -6.07
CA GLY A 404 -22.29 10.08 -7.49
C GLY A 404 -22.36 11.55 -7.91
N SER A 405 -22.48 11.76 -9.22
CA SER A 405 -22.39 13.09 -9.85
C SER A 405 -23.69 13.59 -10.51
N LYS A 406 -24.83 12.90 -10.31
CA LYS A 406 -26.11 13.26 -10.95
C LYS A 406 -26.93 14.33 -10.19
N GLY A 407 -26.64 14.55 -8.91
CA GLY A 407 -27.16 15.67 -8.12
C GLY A 407 -28.60 15.55 -7.59
N THR A 408 -29.53 14.92 -8.33
CA THR A 408 -30.97 14.89 -7.95
C THR A 408 -31.23 14.27 -6.58
N ASP A 409 -30.50 13.21 -6.24
CA ASP A 409 -30.67 12.52 -4.96
C ASP A 409 -30.02 13.29 -3.80
N LEU A 410 -28.97 14.07 -4.07
CA LEU A 410 -28.31 14.90 -3.06
C LEU A 410 -29.26 15.95 -2.50
N GLU A 411 -29.93 16.71 -3.36
CA GLU A 411 -30.86 17.74 -2.92
C GLU A 411 -32.00 17.16 -2.07
N ALA A 412 -32.57 16.02 -2.48
CA ALA A 412 -33.62 15.35 -1.73
C ALA A 412 -33.17 14.98 -0.31
N LYS A 413 -31.93 14.47 -0.16
CA LYS A 413 -31.35 14.11 1.14
C LYS A 413 -31.11 15.33 2.03
N VAL A 414 -30.59 16.42 1.46
CA VAL A 414 -30.38 17.68 2.21
C VAL A 414 -31.72 18.25 2.69
N ARG A 415 -32.75 18.24 1.84
CA ARG A 415 -34.10 18.71 2.22
C ARG A 415 -34.75 17.80 3.27
N ALA A 416 -34.54 16.50 3.21
CA ALA A 416 -35.00 15.58 4.24
C ALA A 416 -34.33 15.86 5.59
N ALA A 417 -33.01 16.09 5.61
CA ALA A 417 -32.28 16.44 6.83
C ALA A 417 -32.79 17.75 7.46
N LEU A 418 -33.22 18.73 6.65
CA LEU A 418 -33.86 19.95 7.15
C LEU A 418 -35.22 19.70 7.81
N ALA A 419 -35.99 18.73 7.31
CA ALA A 419 -37.34 18.43 7.79
C ALA A 419 -37.39 17.63 9.11
N VAL A 420 -36.29 16.97 9.50
CA VAL A 420 -36.20 16.23 10.76
C VAL A 420 -36.18 17.21 11.94
N ALA A 421 -37.06 17.10 12.93
CA ALA A 421 -36.93 17.90 14.16
C ALA A 421 -35.71 17.41 14.98
N LEU A 422 -34.98 18.33 15.61
CA LEU A 422 -33.83 18.02 16.48
C LEU A 422 -34.21 17.13 17.67
#